data_AF-A0A9D7QTY6-F1
#
_entry.id   AF-A0A9D7QTY6-F1
#
_cell.length_a   1.000
_cell.length_b   1.000
_cell.length_c   1.000
_cell.angle_alpha   90.00
_cell.angle_beta   90.00
_cell.angle_gamma   90.00
#
_symmetry.space_group_name_H-M   'P 1'
#
loop_
_entity.id
_entity.type
_entity.pdbx_description
1 polymer ?
#
loop_
_entity_poly.entity_id
_entity_poly.type
_entity_poly.pdbx_seq_one_letter_code
_entity_poly.pdbx_strand_id
1 'polypeptide(L)'
;MEEKFLAGQGQNITPARYSKDQDENRRISSIVKEELEKAARVLKVEGYARIDAFVRIFENKSVEVLIIEVNSLPGMTPATCIFHQAAINHYKPYEFIDKLIDFGFKRTQLKKADSRL
;
A
#
# COMPACT_ATOMS: atom_id res chain seq x y z
N MET A 1 18.88 11.76 6.76
CA MET A 1 18.15 10.94 5.77
C MET A 1 17.18 11.89 5.10
N GLU A 2 17.47 12.34 3.89
CA GLU A 2 16.62 13.30 3.17
C GLU A 2 15.31 12.60 2.78
N GLU A 3 14.18 13.18 3.18
CA GLU A 3 12.85 12.66 2.83
C GLU A 3 12.61 12.85 1.32
N LYS A 4 12.51 11.73 0.59
CA LYS A 4 12.09 11.71 -0.83
C LYS A 4 10.66 12.28 -1.05
N PHE A 5 9.94 12.56 0.02
CA PHE A 5 8.58 13.10 0.03
C PHE A 5 8.51 14.60 0.37
N LEU A 6 9.62 15.33 0.25
CA LEU A 6 9.62 16.79 0.36
C LEU A 6 8.62 17.40 -0.63
N ALA A 7 7.71 18.22 -0.11
CA ALA A 7 6.72 18.92 -0.92
C ALA A 7 7.44 19.78 -1.99
N GLY A 8 7.11 19.55 -3.26
CA GLY A 8 7.54 20.41 -4.37
C GLY A 8 8.51 19.80 -5.40
N GLN A 9 9.05 18.60 -5.20
CA GLN A 9 9.92 17.95 -6.21
C GLN A 9 9.28 16.75 -6.94
N GLY A 10 8.26 16.12 -6.35
CA GLY A 10 7.48 15.05 -6.97
C GLY A 10 5.97 15.29 -6.83
N GLN A 11 5.19 14.91 -7.84
CA GLN A 11 3.73 14.95 -7.76
C GLN A 11 3.20 13.67 -7.11
N ASN A 12 2.66 13.78 -5.90
CA ASN A 12 1.93 12.70 -5.25
C ASN A 12 0.51 12.62 -5.82
N ILE A 13 0.27 11.66 -6.71
CA ILE A 13 -1.02 11.44 -7.35
C ILE A 13 -1.68 10.22 -6.72
N THR A 14 -2.91 10.39 -6.21
CA THR A 14 -3.69 9.29 -5.64
C THR A 14 -5.14 9.41 -6.12
N PRO A 15 -5.71 8.39 -6.80
CA PRO A 15 -5.09 7.12 -7.21
C PRO A 15 -4.06 7.29 -8.33
N ALA A 16 -3.15 6.31 -8.47
CA ALA A 16 -2.17 6.31 -9.56
C ALA A 16 -2.85 6.37 -10.94
N ARG A 17 -2.23 7.10 -11.88
CA ARG A 17 -2.71 7.31 -13.25
C ARG A 17 -1.69 6.73 -14.24
N TYR A 18 -1.93 5.51 -14.70
CA TYR A 18 -1.10 4.77 -15.65
C TYR A 18 -1.48 5.01 -17.10
N SER A 19 -2.75 5.35 -17.37
CA SER A 19 -3.26 5.65 -18.71
C SER A 19 -4.33 6.75 -18.67
N LYS A 20 -4.50 7.45 -19.80
CA LYS A 20 -5.64 8.37 -20.01
C LYS A 20 -6.94 7.61 -20.29
N ASP A 21 -6.82 6.42 -20.87
CA ASP A 21 -7.96 5.51 -21.07
C ASP A 21 -8.34 4.86 -19.74
N GLN A 22 -9.62 4.95 -19.37
CA GLN A 22 -10.07 4.50 -18.05
C GLN A 22 -10.02 2.99 -17.89
N ASP A 23 -10.29 2.23 -18.95
CA ASP A 23 -10.29 0.78 -18.92
C ASP A 23 -8.87 0.24 -18.80
N GLU A 24 -7.94 0.80 -19.58
CA GLU A 24 -6.53 0.47 -19.50
C GLU A 24 -5.94 0.88 -18.14
N ASN A 25 -6.31 2.05 -17.61
CA ASN A 25 -5.87 2.48 -16.29
C ASN A 25 -6.34 1.51 -15.20
N ARG A 26 -7.59 1.03 -15.28
CA ARG A 26 -8.13 0.03 -14.36
C ARG A 26 -7.39 -1.31 -14.50
N ARG A 27 -7.17 -1.78 -15.73
CA ARG A 27 -6.43 -3.02 -16.01
C ARG A 27 -5.03 -3.00 -15.40
N ILE A 28 -4.25 -1.96 -15.68
CA ILE A 28 -2.88 -1.81 -15.15
C ILE A 28 -2.91 -1.70 -13.63
N SER A 29 -3.83 -0.90 -13.06
CA SER A 29 -3.97 -0.76 -11.60
C SER A 29 -4.28 -2.09 -10.91
N SER A 30 -5.09 -2.96 -11.52
CA SER A 30 -5.39 -4.29 -10.98
C SER A 30 -4.15 -5.18 -10.97
N ILE A 31 -3.38 -5.21 -12.07
CA ILE A 31 -2.12 -5.98 -12.14
C ILE A 31 -1.14 -5.50 -11.07
N VAL A 32 -0.96 -4.18 -10.92
CA VAL A 32 -0.07 -3.61 -9.91
C VAL A 32 -0.50 -4.01 -8.51
N LYS A 33 -1.80 -3.91 -8.19
CA LYS A 33 -2.32 -4.32 -6.87
C LYS A 33 -2.06 -5.81 -6.59
N GLU A 34 -2.25 -6.67 -7.59
CA GLU A 34 -2.01 -8.11 -7.45
C GLU A 34 -0.52 -8.40 -7.16
N GLU A 35 0.41 -7.75 -7.87
CA GLU A 35 1.84 -7.93 -7.63
C GLU A 35 2.29 -7.39 -6.26
N LEU A 36 1.74 -6.24 -5.83
CA LEU A 36 1.97 -5.70 -4.49
C LEU A 36 1.43 -6.63 -3.39
N GLU A 37 0.26 -7.24 -3.62
CA GLU A 37 -0.32 -8.23 -2.70
C GLU A 37 0.55 -9.50 -2.62
N LYS A 38 1.01 -10.02 -3.76
CA LYS A 38 1.94 -11.15 -3.80
C LYS A 38 3.20 -10.87 -2.97
N ALA A 39 3.81 -9.70 -3.17
CA ALA A 39 4.97 -9.28 -2.39
C ALA A 39 4.69 -9.24 -0.89
N ALA A 40 3.55 -8.65 -0.49
CA ALA A 40 3.13 -8.58 0.92
C ALA A 40 2.95 -9.98 1.54
N ARG A 41 2.35 -10.93 0.80
CA ARG A 41 2.13 -12.31 1.26
C ARG A 41 3.44 -13.08 1.40
N VAL A 42 4.33 -12.99 0.42
CA VAL A 42 5.66 -13.65 0.44
C VAL A 42 6.49 -13.16 1.63
N LEU A 43 6.45 -11.85 1.89
CA LEU A 43 7.17 -11.23 3.00
C LEU A 43 6.44 -11.33 4.34
N LYS A 44 5.26 -11.96 4.37
CA LYS A 44 4.43 -12.14 5.58
C LYS A 44 4.15 -10.82 6.29
N VAL A 45 3.83 -9.78 5.52
CA VAL A 45 3.42 -8.48 6.08
C VAL A 45 2.16 -8.67 6.92
N GLU A 46 2.20 -8.18 8.16
CA GLU A 46 1.06 -8.17 9.08
C GLU A 46 0.67 -6.73 9.42
N GLY A 47 -0.65 -6.46 9.48
CA GLY A 47 -1.16 -5.11 9.75
C GLY A 47 -1.09 -4.22 8.50
N TYR A 48 -0.05 -3.40 8.39
CA TYR A 48 0.14 -2.48 7.27
C TYR A 48 1.60 -2.36 6.85
N ALA A 49 1.82 -1.95 5.60
CA ALA A 49 3.12 -1.54 5.09
C ALA A 49 2.93 -0.55 3.94
N ARG A 50 3.93 0.28 3.68
CA ARG A 50 4.10 0.97 2.41
C ARG A 50 4.96 0.09 1.51
N ILE A 51 4.49 -0.18 0.29
CA ILE A 51 5.27 -0.90 -0.70
C ILE A 51 5.58 0.06 -1.83
N ASP A 52 6.87 0.30 -2.05
CA ASP A 52 7.36 1.20 -3.09
C ASP A 52 7.79 0.36 -4.29
N ALA A 53 7.30 0.70 -5.47
CA ALA A 53 7.54 -0.04 -6.70
C ALA A 53 7.66 0.89 -7.92
N PHE A 54 8.47 0.48 -8.89
CA PHE A 54 8.40 1.01 -10.24
C PHE A 54 7.42 0.19 -11.07
N VAL A 55 6.62 0.86 -11.90
CA VAL A 55 5.71 0.20 -12.85
C VAL A 55 6.15 0.58 -14.26
N ARG A 56 6.48 -0.42 -15.07
CA ARG A 56 6.87 -0.26 -16.46
C ARG A 56 5.77 -0.83 -17.35
N ILE A 57 5.32 -0.02 -18.32
CA ILE A 57 4.30 -0.40 -19.29
C ILE A 57 4.98 -0.42 -20.66
N PHE A 58 4.98 -1.59 -21.31
CA PHE A 58 5.64 -1.78 -22.60
C PHE A 58 4.65 -1.54 -23.76
N GLU A 59 5.17 -1.37 -24.98
CA GLU A 59 4.37 -1.12 -26.18
C GLU A 59 3.38 -2.26 -26.48
N ASN A 60 3.76 -3.51 -26.18
CA ASN A 60 2.89 -4.67 -26.29
C ASN A 60 1.85 -4.78 -25.16
N LYS A 61 1.71 -3.72 -24.34
CA LYS A 61 0.82 -3.62 -23.18
C LYS A 61 1.12 -4.56 -22.02
N SER A 62 2.29 -5.23 -22.01
CA SER A 62 2.75 -5.93 -20.82
C SER A 62 3.08 -4.92 -19.72
N VAL A 63 2.85 -5.34 -18.48
CA VAL A 63 3.10 -4.52 -17.28
C VAL A 63 4.09 -5.27 -16.42
N GLU A 64 5.19 -4.61 -16.06
CA GLU A 64 6.18 -5.11 -15.14
C GLU A 64 6.18 -4.25 -13.88
N VAL A 65 6.16 -4.90 -12.72
CA VAL A 65 6.15 -4.26 -11.39
C VAL A 65 7.42 -4.65 -10.66
N LEU A 66 8.28 -3.69 -10.42
CA LEU A 66 9.57 -3.88 -9.75
C LEU A 66 9.48 -3.34 -8.33
N ILE A 67 9.41 -4.24 -7.35
CA ILE A 67 9.38 -3.89 -5.93
C ILE A 67 10.77 -3.39 -5.49
N ILE A 68 10.81 -2.27 -4.78
CA ILE A 68 12.06 -1.62 -4.36
C ILE A 68 12.19 -1.64 -2.83
N GLU A 69 11.09 -1.38 -2.13
CA GLU A 69 11.06 -1.32 -0.67
C GLU A 69 9.71 -1.83 -0.15
N VAL A 70 9.76 -2.53 0.99
CA VAL A 70 8.58 -2.80 1.82
C VAL A 70 8.85 -2.24 3.21
N ASN A 71 8.19 -1.13 3.53
CA ASN A 71 8.35 -0.42 4.78
C ASN A 71 7.18 -0.74 5.71
N SER A 72 7.45 -1.49 6.78
CA SER A 72 6.44 -1.94 7.75
C SER A 72 6.08 -0.91 8.82
N LEU A 73 6.78 0.23 8.87
CA LEU A 73 6.52 1.35 9.79
C LEU A 73 6.71 2.69 9.05
N PRO A 74 5.92 2.96 8.00
CA PRO A 74 6.00 4.23 7.28
C PRO A 74 5.61 5.38 8.21
N GLY A 75 6.12 6.59 7.95
CA GLY A 75 5.75 7.78 8.71
C GLY A 75 4.24 8.01 8.73
N MET A 76 3.67 8.40 9.87
CA MET A 76 2.21 8.50 10.09
C MET A 76 1.73 9.95 10.21
N THR A 77 2.26 10.86 9.40
CA THR A 77 1.78 12.26 9.36
C THR A 77 0.57 12.38 8.42
N PRO A 78 -0.31 13.39 8.58
CA PRO A 78 -1.48 13.54 7.70
C PRO A 78 -1.16 13.61 6.20
N ALA A 79 0.04 14.05 5.83
CA ALA A 79 0.51 14.13 4.45
C ALA A 79 1.01 12.80 3.88
N THR A 80 1.10 11.73 4.69
CA THR A 80 1.53 10.41 4.23
C THR A 80 0.51 9.81 3.26
N CYS A 81 1.02 9.24 2.16
CA CYS A 81 0.22 8.58 1.12
C CYS A 81 -0.79 7.54 1.65
N ILE A 82 -0.49 6.88 2.77
CA ILE A 82 -1.36 5.87 3.36
C ILE A 82 -2.71 6.45 3.80
N PHE A 83 -2.74 7.67 4.34
CA PHE A 83 -3.99 8.31 4.74
C PHE A 83 -4.77 8.85 3.52
N HIS A 84 -4.07 9.29 2.47
CA HIS A 84 -4.74 9.64 1.21
C HIS A 84 -5.40 8.40 0.58
N GLN A 85 -4.73 7.25 0.61
CA GLN A 85 -5.29 5.97 0.14
C GLN A 85 -6.44 5.48 1.02
N ALA A 86 -6.33 5.64 2.35
CA ALA A 86 -7.42 5.33 3.28
C ALA A 86 -8.65 6.20 3.00
N ALA A 87 -8.48 7.50 2.74
CA ALA A 87 -9.56 8.42 2.40
C ALA A 87 -10.27 8.04 1.08
N ILE A 88 -9.55 7.53 0.07
CA ILE A 88 -10.17 6.98 -1.15
C ILE A 88 -11.07 5.78 -0.84
N ASN A 89 -10.72 5.00 0.19
CA ASN A 89 -11.54 3.89 0.68
C ASN A 89 -12.54 4.34 1.77
N HIS A 90 -12.83 5.64 1.85
CA HIS A 90 -13.78 6.24 2.78
C HIS A 90 -13.45 6.08 4.28
N TYR A 91 -12.18 5.89 4.61
CA TYR A 91 -11.71 5.92 5.99
C TYR A 91 -11.15 7.30 6.36
N LYS A 92 -11.54 7.80 7.52
CA LYS A 92 -10.81 8.88 8.20
C LYS A 92 -9.51 8.32 8.79
N PRO A 93 -8.46 9.14 8.97
CA PRO A 93 -7.19 8.67 9.51
C PRO A 93 -7.30 7.92 10.84
N TYR A 94 -8.17 8.37 11.75
CA TYR A 94 -8.36 7.69 13.04
C TYR A 94 -9.06 6.33 12.88
N GLU A 95 -9.96 6.16 11.90
CA GLU A 95 -10.63 4.88 11.64
C GLU A 95 -9.63 3.85 11.11
N PHE A 96 -8.69 4.29 10.28
CA PHE A 96 -7.59 3.45 9.82
C PHE A 96 -6.72 2.96 10.99
N ILE A 97 -6.34 3.88 11.89
CA ILE A 97 -5.55 3.54 13.09
C ILE A 97 -6.34 2.60 14.02
N ASP A 98 -7.62 2.86 14.23
CA ASP A 98 -8.49 2.03 15.06
C ASP A 98 -8.58 0.59 14.54
N LYS A 99 -8.73 0.42 13.22
CA LYS A 99 -8.69 -0.91 12.58
C LYS A 99 -7.35 -1.64 12.79
N LEU A 100 -6.23 -0.92 12.77
CA LEU A 100 -4.91 -1.50 13.03
C LEU A 100 -4.77 -1.97 14.48
N ILE A 101 -5.29 -1.19 15.43
CA ILE A 101 -5.28 -1.54 16.86
C ILE A 101 -6.16 -2.78 17.10
N ASP A 102 -7.39 -2.79 16.58
CA ASP A 102 -8.31 -3.95 16.66
C ASP A 102 -7.68 -5.22 16.06
N PHE A 103 -7.04 -5.10 14.89
CA PHE A 103 -6.29 -6.20 14.29
C PHE A 103 -5.18 -6.72 15.21
N GLY A 104 -4.41 -5.81 15.84
CA GLY A 104 -3.35 -6.16 16.79
C GLY A 104 -3.85 -6.93 18.01
N PHE A 105 -5.00 -6.52 18.57
CA PHE A 105 -5.64 -7.23 19.68
C PHE A 105 -6.12 -8.62 19.26
N LYS A 106 -6.85 -8.74 18.14
CA LYS A 106 -7.36 -10.02 17.63
C LYS A 106 -6.24 -11.02 17.35
N ARG A 107 -5.16 -10.58 16.70
CA ARG A 107 -3.96 -11.40 16.45
C ARG A 107 -3.36 -11.93 17.75
N THR A 108 -3.29 -11.10 18.78
CA THR A 108 -2.72 -11.49 20.09
C THR A 108 -3.61 -12.49 20.81
N GLN A 109 -4.94 -12.36 20.72
CA GLN A 109 -5.88 -13.32 21.28
C GLN A 109 -5.77 -14.69 20.58
N LEU A 110 -5.69 -14.70 19.24
CA LEU A 110 -5.51 -15.93 18.46
C LEU A 110 -4.21 -16.66 18.84
N LYS A 111 -3.08 -15.94 18.90
CA LYS A 111 -1.79 -16.53 19.33
C LYS A 111 -1.85 -17.15 20.73
N LYS A 112 -2.59 -16.54 21.66
CA LYS A 112 -2.80 -17.08 23.01
C LYS A 112 -3.68 -18.33 23.05
N ALA A 113 -4.64 -18.43 22.13
CA ALA A 113 -5.50 -19.61 22.01
C ALA A 113 -4.71 -20.80 21.43
N ASP A 114 -3.92 -20.55 20.38
CA ASP A 114 -3.07 -21.58 19.76
C ASP A 114 -1.98 -22.10 20.70
N SER A 115 -1.43 -21.25 21.57
CA SER A 115 -0.40 -21.67 22.55
C SER A 115 -0.95 -22.46 23.75
N ARG A 116 -2.26 -22.66 23.84
CA ARG A 116 -2.94 -23.41 24.93
C ARG A 116 -3.41 -24.80 24.50
N LEU A 117 -3.21 -25.15 23.23
CA LEU A 117 -3.37 -26.50 22.66
C LEU A 117 -2.02 -27.20 22.62
#